data_AF-A0A6P0TI68-F1
#
_entry.id   AF-A0A6P0TI68-F1
#
_cell.length_a   1.000
_cell.length_b   1.000
_cell.length_c   1.000
_cell.angle_alpha   90.00
_cell.angle_beta   90.00
_cell.angle_gamma   90.00
#
_symmetry.space_group_name_H-M   'P 1'
#
loop_
_entity.id
_entity.type
_entity.pdbx_description
1 polymer ?
#
loop_
_entity_poly.entity_id
_entity_poly.type
_entity_poly.pdbx_seq_one_letter_code
_entity_poly.pdbx_strand_id
1 'polypeptide(L)' 'MVLLSSVQPGTSGVITALATDDPAMINRLLALGISPGNRIYLEQRFPAYIIRMGQSRASLDQAIANTIYIQPS' A
#
# COMPACT_ATOMS: atom_id res chain seq x y z
N MET A 1 1.10 -8.15 -11.06
CA MET A 1 0.95 -7.66 -9.68
C MET A 1 2.22 -7.97 -8.90
N VAL A 2 2.66 -7.08 -8.02
CA VAL A 2 3.82 -7.25 -7.13
C VAL A 2 3.47 -6.73 -5.74
N LEU A 3 4.18 -7.19 -4.71
CA LEU A 3 3.98 -6.70 -3.35
C LEU A 3 4.52 -5.28 -3.22
N LEU A 4 3.80 -4.42 -2.50
CA LEU A 4 4.28 -3.08 -2.14
C LEU A 4 5.63 -3.14 -1.41
N SER A 5 5.81 -4.16 -0.57
CA SER A 5 7.07 -4.40 0.14
C SER A 5 8.23 -4.86 -0.75
N SER A 6 8.02 -5.14 -2.03
CA SER A 6 9.07 -5.55 -2.97
C SER A 6 9.53 -4.44 -3.91
N VAL A 7 8.79 -3.33 -4.00
CA VAL A 7 9.12 -2.23 -4.92
C VAL A 7 10.08 -1.22 -4.29
N GLN A 8 10.67 -0.37 -5.13
CA GLN A 8 11.59 0.69 -4.71
C GLN A 8 10.84 2.01 -4.47
N PRO A 9 11.32 2.88 -3.56
CA PRO A 9 10.84 4.26 -3.50
C PRO A 9 10.88 4.94 -4.87
N GLY A 10 9.89 5.76 -5.18
CA GLY A 10 9.68 6.32 -6.52
C GLY A 10 8.69 5.53 -7.38
N THR A 11 8.29 4.33 -6.95
CA THR A 11 7.33 3.52 -7.71
C THR A 11 5.91 4.04 -7.54
N SER A 12 5.21 4.26 -8.66
CA SER A 12 3.75 4.48 -8.69
C SER A 12 3.04 3.21 -9.11
N GLY A 13 1.81 3.02 -8.62
CA GLY A 13 1.00 1.89 -9.05
C GLY A 13 -0.43 1.96 -8.56
N VAL A 14 -1.27 1.05 -9.05
CA VAL A 14 -2.66 0.90 -8.61
C VAL A 14 -2.74 -0.30 -7.67
N ILE A 15 -3.41 -0.15 -6.53
CA ILE A 15 -3.70 -1.27 -5.62
C ILE A 15 -4.62 -2.23 -6.35
N THR A 16 -4.23 -3.50 -6.47
CA THR A 16 -5.03 -4.53 -7.15
C THR A 16 -5.71 -5.48 -6.17
N ALA A 17 -5.11 -5.72 -5.01
CA ALA A 17 -5.64 -6.64 -4.00
C ALA A 17 -5.03 -6.39 -2.62
N LEU A 18 -5.75 -6.83 -1.59
CA LEU A 18 -5.27 -6.95 -0.21
C LEU A 18 -5.21 -8.44 0.14
N ALA A 19 -4.02 -8.92 0.49
CA ALA A 19 -3.72 -10.31 0.80
C ALA A 19 -3.90 -10.59 2.30
N THR A 20 -5.14 -10.47 2.77
CA THR A 20 -5.52 -10.76 4.14
C THR A 20 -6.98 -11.21 4.18
N ASP A 21 -7.30 -12.16 5.05
CA ASP A 21 -8.64 -12.62 5.36
C ASP A 21 -9.17 -12.05 6.69
N ASP A 22 -8.35 -11.29 7.43
CA ASP A 22 -8.73 -10.63 8.67
C ASP A 22 -9.62 -9.40 8.40
N PRO A 23 -10.92 -9.44 8.75
CA PRO A 23 -11.84 -8.33 8.52
C PRO A 23 -11.43 -7.05 9.26
N ALA A 24 -10.80 -7.15 10.43
CA ALA A 24 -10.35 -5.99 11.18
C ALA A 24 -9.20 -5.27 10.45
N MET A 25 -8.26 -6.03 9.91
CA MET A 25 -7.18 -5.51 9.08
C MET A 25 -7.73 -4.87 7.79
N ILE A 26 -8.65 -5.55 7.09
CA ILE A 26 -9.29 -4.99 5.88
C ILE A 26 -9.95 -3.65 6.21
N ASN A 27 -10.79 -3.59 7.25
CA ASN A 27 -11.47 -2.36 7.65
C ASN A 27 -10.49 -1.23 7.98
N ARG A 28 -9.38 -1.54 8.66
CA ARG A 28 -8.33 -0.57 8.95
C ARG A 28 -7.67 -0.03 7.68
N LEU A 29 -7.36 -0.89 6.71
CA LEU A 29 -6.77 -0.50 5.44
C LEU A 29 -7.72 0.39 4.63
N LEU A 30 -8.99 0.01 4.54
CA LEU A 30 -10.02 0.79 3.87
C LEU A 30 -10.21 2.17 4.53
N ALA A 31 -10.23 2.25 5.87
CA ALA A 31 -10.31 3.51 6.61
C ALA A 31 -9.12 4.44 6.36
N LEU A 32 -7.95 3.89 6.02
CA LEU A 32 -6.74 4.64 5.65
C LEU A 32 -6.72 5.04 4.15
N GLY A 33 -7.75 4.66 3.38
CA GLY A 33 -7.80 4.87 1.93
C GLY A 33 -7.02 3.84 1.11
N ILE A 34 -6.59 2.74 1.73
CA ILE A 34 -5.87 1.65 1.09
C ILE A 34 -6.91 0.63 0.59
N SER A 35 -7.44 0.87 -0.60
CA SER A 35 -8.43 0.02 -1.26
C SER A 35 -8.03 -0.31 -2.70
N PRO A 36 -8.44 -1.47 -3.24
CA PRO A 36 -8.28 -1.76 -4.65
C PRO A 36 -8.81 -0.64 -5.55
N GLY A 37 -8.11 -0.37 -6.66
CA GLY A 37 -8.40 0.73 -7.58
C GLY A 37 -7.71 2.05 -7.25
N ASN A 38 -7.25 2.25 -6.00
CA ASN A 38 -6.57 3.49 -5.64
C ASN A 38 -5.13 3.51 -6.16
N ARG A 39 -4.73 4.65 -6.72
CA ARG A 39 -3.34 4.90 -7.11
C ARG A 39 -2.52 5.33 -5.89
N ILE A 40 -1.37 4.71 -5.75
CA ILE A 40 -0.38 5.01 -4.73
C ILE A 40 0.95 5.45 -5.36
N TYR A 41 1.76 6.13 -4.57
CA TYR A 41 3.18 6.39 -4.83
C TYR A 41 3.99 6.04 -3.58
N LEU A 42 5.00 5.19 -3.70
CA LEU A 42 5.89 4.85 -2.60
C LEU A 42 6.97 5.93 -2.44
N GLU A 43 6.85 6.78 -1.41
CA GLU A 43 7.81 7.85 -1.12
C GLU A 43 9.06 7.33 -0.40
N GLN A 44 8.88 6.36 0.51
CA GLN A 44 9.95 5.80 1.33
C GLN A 44 9.65 4.35 1.67
N ARG A 45 10.70 3.54 1.86
CA ARG A 45 10.61 2.13 2.29
C ARG A 45 11.23 1.84 3.66
N PHE A 46 12.21 2.64 4.09
CA PHE A 46 12.90 2.46 5.37
C PHE A 46 13.13 3.84 6.01
N PRO A 47 12.90 4.01 7.33
CA PRO A 47 12.54 2.98 8.32
C PRO A 47 11.07 2.52 8.30
N ALA A 48 10.21 3.19 7.52
CA ALA A 48 8.81 2.80 7.31
C ALA A 48 8.41 2.93 5.83
N TYR A 49 7.30 2.30 5.46
CA TYR A 49 6.72 2.44 4.12
C TYR A 49 5.80 3.66 4.09
N ILE A 50 6.27 4.75 3.51
CA ILE A 50 5.46 5.97 3.34
C ILE A 50 4.85 5.92 1.95
N ILE A 51 3.52 5.81 1.89
CA ILE A 51 2.76 5.89 0.64
C ILE A 51 1.97 7.19 0.57
N ARG A 52 1.90 7.75 -0.64
CA ARG A 52 1.04 8.89 -0.96
C ARG A 52 -0.13 8.44 -1.83
N MET A 53 -1.34 8.84 -1.45
CA MET A 53 -2.61 8.56 -2.11
C MET A 53 -3.35 9.87 -2.32
N GLY A 54 -3.27 10.43 -3.53
CA GLY A 54 -3.76 11.79 -3.79
C GLY A 54 -3.05 12.82 -2.92
N GLN A 55 -3.81 13.51 -2.06
CA GLN A 55 -3.30 14.50 -1.09
C GLN A 55 -2.94 13.88 0.28
N SER A 56 -3.31 12.62 0.52
CA SER A 56 -3.09 11.95 1.80
C SER A 56 -1.79 11.15 1.80
N ARG A 57 -1.19 11.02 2.98
CA ARG A 57 -0.01 10.18 3.24
C ARG A 57 -0.32 9.18 4.34
N ALA A 58 0.16 7.96 4.18
CA ALA A 58 0.08 6.91 5.20
C ALA A 58 1.46 6.31 5.44
N SER A 59 1.79 6.07 6.71
CA SER A 59 2.96 5.32 7.12
C SER A 59 2.53 3.91 7.48
N LEU A 60 3.19 2.91 6.89
CA LEU A 60 2.90 1.50 7.05
C LEU A 60 4.13 0.77 7.58
N ASP A 61 3.88 -0.23 8.42
CA ASP A 61 4.90 -1.20 8.76
C ASP A 61 5.08 -2.25 7.64
N GLN A 62 6.09 -3.10 7.82
CA GLN A 62 6.39 -4.15 6.85
C GLN A 62 5.28 -5.19 6.75
N ALA A 63 4.58 -5.50 7.85
CA ALA A 63 3.51 -6.50 7.84
C ALA A 63 2.36 -6.03 6.95
N ILE A 64 1.93 -4.77 7.09
CA ILE A 64 0.91 -4.17 6.24
C ILE A 64 1.40 -4.09 4.78
N ALA A 65 2.63 -3.62 4.53
CA ALA A 65 3.16 -3.53 3.16
C ALA A 65 3.24 -4.90 2.46
N ASN A 66 3.45 -5.98 3.21
CA ASN A 66 3.45 -7.37 2.71
C ASN A 66 2.03 -7.89 2.35
N THR A 67 0.97 -7.17 2.72
CA THR A 67 -0.41 -7.54 2.34
C THR A 67 -0.94 -6.77 1.15
N ILE A 68 -0.24 -5.74 0.67
CA ILE A 68 -0.76 -4.87 -0.40
C ILE A 68 -0.14 -5.27 -1.73
N TYR A 69 -0.97 -5.72 -2.68
CA TYR A 69 -0.57 -5.94 -4.05
C TYR A 69 -0.83 -4.70 -4.91
N ILE A 70 0.15 -4.36 -5.73
CA ILE A 70 0.04 -3.28 -6.71
C ILE A 70 0.35 -3.76 -8.13
N GLN A 71 -0.19 -3.04 -9.10
CA GLN A 71 0.28 -3.04 -10.47
C GLN A 71 1.08 -1.74 -10.71
N PRO A 72 2.42 -1.84 -10.81
CA PRO A 72 3.28 -0.69 -11.12
C PRO A 72 2.89 -0.08 -12.47
N SER A 73 2.97 1.25 -12.57
CA SER A 73 2.78 2.02 -13.81
C SER A 73 4.10 2.39 -14.44
#